data_AF-A0AAJ2C621-F1
#
_entry.id   AF-A0AAJ2C621-F1
#
_cell.length_a   1.000
_cell.length_b   1.000
_cell.length_c   1.000
_cell.angle_alpha   90.00
_cell.angle_beta   90.00
_cell.angle_gamma   90.00
#
_symmetry.space_group_name_H-M   'P 1'
#
loop_
_entity.id
_entity.type
_entity.pdbx_description
1 polymer ?
#
loop_
_entity_poly.entity_id
_entity_poly.type
_entity_poly.pdbx_seq_one_letter_code
_entity_poly.pdbx_strand_id
1 'polypeptide(L)'
;MKEKILVSLKNRYKNLGLSEKILDGIADMLASTTPEESAIETAVGGVETLAKSFQSETDRIRTEATKAKADALRKEDENKKGGATEPDTSDMPAWAKGLMDANRQLTEKLTALEAGKTTQTRKSLLEETLKDAPRAFKNKVLKDFERMNFGTDDDFTNYLTDTQTDLSAVTQEIANVGLLARPVPIAGSGGKTKEPSKAELDSVMGNIM
;
A
#
# COMPACT_ATOMS: atom_id res chain seq x y z
N MET A 1 -22.21 -9.79 11.68
CA MET A 1 -22.36 -9.19 13.02
C MET A 1 -22.13 -7.67 12.98
N LYS A 2 -20.95 -7.21 12.53
CA LYS A 2 -20.65 -5.79 12.29
C LYS A 2 -21.77 -5.02 11.57
N GLU A 3 -22.27 -5.54 10.45
CA GLU A 3 -23.35 -4.87 9.68
C GLU A 3 -24.61 -4.61 10.52
N LYS A 4 -25.03 -5.58 11.35
CA LYS A 4 -26.20 -5.43 12.22
C LYS A 4 -25.97 -4.38 13.31
N ILE A 5 -24.75 -4.36 13.89
CA ILE A 5 -24.35 -3.31 14.84
C ILE A 5 -24.34 -1.94 14.15
N LEU A 6 -23.79 -1.84 12.94
CA LEU A 6 -23.72 -0.59 12.19
C LEU A 6 -25.11 -0.03 11.89
N VAL A 7 -26.06 -0.87 11.48
CA VAL A 7 -27.47 -0.47 11.29
C VAL A 7 -28.07 0.05 12.60
N SER A 8 -27.83 -0.64 13.72
CA SER A 8 -28.31 -0.21 15.04
C SER A 8 -27.68 1.12 15.49
N LEU A 9 -26.36 1.30 15.30
CA LEU A 9 -25.65 2.56 15.55
C LEU A 9 -26.19 3.71 14.71
N LYS A 10 -26.38 3.50 13.39
CA LYS A 10 -26.98 4.49 12.49
C LYS A 10 -28.36 4.91 12.97
N ASN A 11 -29.20 3.95 13.34
CA ASN A 11 -30.56 4.24 13.81
C ASN A 11 -30.59 4.99 15.15
N ARG A 12 -29.78 4.57 16.12
CA ARG A 12 -29.75 5.15 17.47
C ARG A 12 -29.12 6.55 17.48
N TYR A 13 -28.06 6.76 16.69
CA TYR A 13 -27.25 7.98 16.72
C TYR A 13 -27.43 8.88 15.49
N LYS A 14 -28.48 8.67 14.67
CA LYS A 14 -28.78 9.47 13.47
C LYS A 14 -28.80 10.99 13.70
N ASN A 15 -29.16 11.42 14.91
CA ASN A 15 -29.27 12.85 15.25
C ASN A 15 -27.93 13.48 15.67
N LEU A 16 -26.87 12.67 15.85
CA LEU A 16 -25.56 13.15 16.27
C LEU A 16 -24.69 13.64 15.09
N GLY A 17 -25.17 13.53 13.85
CA GLY A 17 -24.44 14.02 12.68
C GLY A 17 -23.06 13.36 12.48
N LEU A 18 -22.86 12.17 13.03
CA LEU A 18 -21.61 11.41 12.90
C LEU A 18 -21.44 10.93 11.46
N SER A 19 -20.20 10.97 10.96
CA SER A 19 -19.87 10.45 9.63
C SER A 19 -19.98 8.92 9.62
N GLU A 20 -20.21 8.35 8.43
CA GLU A 20 -20.27 6.89 8.28
C GLU A 20 -18.98 6.21 8.73
N LYS A 21 -17.82 6.85 8.53
CA LYS A 21 -16.52 6.33 8.97
C LYS A 21 -16.42 6.20 10.50
N ILE A 22 -16.97 7.14 11.26
CA ILE A 22 -17.00 7.07 12.73
C ILE A 22 -17.91 5.91 13.18
N LEU A 23 -19.09 5.81 12.56
CA LEU A 23 -20.04 4.73 12.87
C LEU A 23 -19.47 3.35 12.52
N ASP A 24 -18.75 3.23 11.40
CA ASP A 24 -18.10 1.99 10.98
C ASP A 24 -16.99 1.55 11.93
N GLY A 25 -16.16 2.49 12.40
CA GLY A 25 -15.12 2.20 13.39
C GLY A 25 -15.69 1.76 14.75
N ILE A 26 -16.78 2.36 15.21
CA ILE A 26 -17.49 1.92 16.43
C ILE A 26 -18.10 0.52 16.20
N ALA A 27 -18.64 0.26 15.00
CA ALA A 27 -19.17 -1.05 14.66
C ALA A 27 -18.10 -2.15 14.66
N ASP A 28 -16.89 -1.86 14.16
CA ASP A 28 -15.74 -2.78 14.23
C ASP A 28 -15.35 -3.11 15.67
N MET A 29 -15.25 -2.08 16.53
CA MET A 29 -14.91 -2.26 17.94
C MET A 29 -15.95 -3.14 18.65
N LEU A 30 -17.23 -2.87 18.44
CA LEU A 30 -18.31 -3.63 19.07
C LEU A 30 -18.45 -5.04 18.50
N ALA A 31 -18.21 -5.24 17.20
CA ALA A 31 -18.29 -6.55 16.57
C ALA A 31 -17.26 -7.54 17.13
N SER A 32 -16.11 -7.05 17.59
CA SER A 32 -15.07 -7.89 18.21
C SER A 32 -15.43 -8.38 19.62
N THR A 33 -16.35 -7.70 20.31
CA THR A 33 -16.73 -7.97 21.71
C THR A 33 -18.19 -8.39 21.87
N THR A 34 -18.99 -8.31 20.80
CA THR A 34 -20.42 -8.62 20.78
C THR A 34 -20.68 -9.73 19.75
N PRO A 35 -20.44 -10.99 20.10
CA PRO A 35 -20.66 -12.13 19.19
C PRO A 35 -22.14 -12.47 19.01
N GLU A 36 -22.99 -12.06 19.95
CA GLU A 36 -24.41 -12.42 20.03
C GLU A 36 -25.33 -11.27 19.63
N GLU A 37 -26.37 -11.56 18.85
CA GLU A 37 -27.31 -10.55 18.35
C GLU A 37 -28.17 -9.92 19.46
N SER A 38 -28.48 -10.68 20.51
CA SER A 38 -29.21 -10.22 21.70
C SER A 38 -28.48 -9.13 22.48
N ALA A 39 -27.15 -9.06 22.37
CA ALA A 39 -26.32 -8.10 23.09
C ALA A 39 -26.11 -6.77 22.32
N ILE A 40 -26.57 -6.68 21.06
CA ILE A 40 -26.36 -5.50 20.20
C ILE A 40 -26.92 -4.23 20.84
N GLU A 41 -28.17 -4.25 21.32
CA GLU A 41 -28.81 -3.03 21.84
C GLU A 41 -28.09 -2.49 23.08
N THR A 42 -27.62 -3.38 23.95
CA THR A 42 -26.84 -3.02 25.14
C THR A 42 -25.46 -2.50 24.76
N ALA A 43 -24.76 -3.19 23.85
CA ALA A 43 -23.43 -2.79 23.38
C ALA A 43 -23.47 -1.43 22.67
N VAL A 44 -24.45 -1.25 21.78
CA VAL A 44 -24.71 0.01 21.09
C VAL A 44 -25.12 1.10 22.06
N GLY A 45 -25.93 0.81 23.08
CA GLY A 45 -26.25 1.79 24.13
C GLY A 45 -25.04 2.19 24.98
N GLY A 46 -24.13 1.25 25.26
CA GLY A 46 -22.94 1.48 26.08
C GLY A 46 -21.94 2.48 25.49
N VAL A 47 -21.98 2.72 24.18
CA VAL A 47 -21.09 3.67 23.50
C VAL A 47 -21.69 5.07 23.34
N GLU A 48 -22.80 5.39 24.03
CA GLU A 48 -23.46 6.69 23.91
C GLU A 48 -22.55 7.87 24.29
N THR A 49 -21.80 7.73 25.39
CA THR A 49 -20.84 8.76 25.82
C THR A 49 -19.76 8.99 24.78
N LEU A 50 -19.25 7.90 24.17
CA LEU A 50 -18.28 7.96 23.09
C LEU A 50 -18.87 8.64 21.84
N ALA A 51 -20.08 8.25 21.43
CA ALA A 51 -20.77 8.86 20.29
C ALA A 51 -21.00 10.37 20.48
N LYS A 52 -21.40 10.80 21.68
CA LYS A 52 -21.57 12.23 22.03
C LYS A 52 -20.23 12.99 22.05
N SER A 53 -19.12 12.36 22.46
CA SER A 53 -17.81 13.00 22.39
C SER A 53 -17.38 13.28 20.94
N PHE A 54 -17.64 12.35 20.01
CA PHE A 54 -17.38 12.57 18.58
C PHE A 54 -18.28 13.64 17.98
N GLN A 55 -19.55 13.73 18.39
CA GLN A 55 -20.43 14.82 18.01
C GLN A 55 -19.84 16.17 18.47
N SER A 56 -19.48 16.29 19.75
CA SER A 56 -18.94 17.52 20.33
C SER A 56 -17.71 18.00 19.58
N GLU A 57 -16.81 17.10 19.21
CA GLU A 57 -15.59 17.46 18.47
C GLU A 57 -15.92 17.84 17.02
N THR A 58 -16.87 17.16 16.38
CA THR A 58 -17.33 17.51 15.03
C THR A 58 -17.96 18.91 15.01
N ASP A 59 -18.80 19.23 16.00
CA ASP A 59 -19.43 20.54 16.13
C ASP A 59 -18.41 21.64 16.46
N ARG A 60 -17.40 21.32 17.27
CA ARG A 60 -16.26 22.20 17.55
C ARG A 60 -15.49 22.52 16.28
N ILE A 61 -15.05 21.52 15.53
CA ILE A 61 -14.28 21.70 14.29
C ILE A 61 -15.08 22.54 13.28
N ARG A 62 -16.39 22.28 13.16
CA ARG A 62 -17.27 23.08 12.29
C ARG A 62 -17.34 24.54 12.73
N THR A 63 -17.42 24.78 14.04
CA THR A 63 -17.42 26.13 14.60
C THR A 63 -16.09 26.84 14.36
N GLU A 64 -14.98 26.15 14.61
CA GLU A 64 -13.63 26.69 14.41
C GLU A 64 -13.35 26.97 12.93
N ALA A 65 -13.75 26.09 12.00
CA ALA A 65 -13.64 26.31 10.57
C ALA A 65 -14.47 27.51 10.09
N THR A 66 -15.67 27.69 10.66
CA THR A 66 -16.53 28.85 10.35
C THR A 66 -15.89 30.15 10.84
N LYS A 67 -15.31 30.15 12.05
CA LYS A 67 -14.55 31.29 12.58
C LYS A 67 -13.32 31.58 11.73
N ALA A 68 -12.52 30.57 11.41
CA ALA A 68 -11.33 30.72 10.57
C ALA A 68 -11.67 31.28 9.18
N LYS A 69 -12.78 30.84 8.57
CA LYS A 69 -13.26 31.41 7.30
C LYS A 69 -13.72 32.86 7.45
N ALA A 70 -14.41 33.20 8.53
CA ALA A 70 -14.81 34.59 8.81
C ALA A 70 -13.59 35.49 9.05
N ASP A 71 -12.58 35.00 9.76
CA ASP A 71 -11.34 35.72 10.03
C ASP A 71 -10.49 35.88 8.76
N ALA A 72 -10.46 34.86 7.89
CA ALA A 72 -9.81 34.96 6.58
C ALA A 72 -10.47 36.01 5.68
N LEU A 73 -11.81 36.04 5.63
CA LEU A 73 -12.56 37.06 4.88
C LEU A 73 -12.35 38.48 5.44
N ARG A 74 -12.32 38.62 6.77
CA ARG A 74 -11.96 39.89 7.44
C ARG A 74 -10.55 40.34 7.09
N LYS A 75 -9.57 39.42 7.12
CA LYS A 75 -8.20 39.70 6.70
C LYS A 75 -8.10 40.02 5.22
N GLU A 76 -8.94 39.46 4.36
CA GLU A 76 -8.97 39.77 2.92
C GLU A 76 -9.54 41.17 2.64
N ASP A 77 -10.54 41.63 3.42
CA ASP A 77 -11.03 43.02 3.40
C ASP A 77 -10.00 44.01 3.98
N GLU A 78 -9.24 43.62 5.02
CA GLU A 78 -8.14 44.43 5.58
C GLU A 78 -6.89 44.47 4.66
N ASN A 79 -6.59 43.38 3.94
CA ASN A 79 -5.43 43.27 3.04
C ASN A 79 -5.64 44.00 1.69
N LYS A 80 -6.85 44.50 1.41
CA LYS A 80 -7.04 45.57 0.40
C LYS A 80 -6.52 46.94 0.87
N LYS A 81 -6.01 47.05 2.10
CA LYS A 81 -5.32 48.25 2.63
C LYS A 81 -3.94 48.01 3.24
N GLY A 82 -3.38 46.80 3.24
CA GLY A 82 -2.02 46.63 3.72
C GLY A 82 -1.52 45.20 3.72
N GLY A 83 -0.42 45.01 3.00
CA GLY A 83 0.55 43.91 2.97
C GLY A 83 0.29 42.67 3.82
N ALA A 84 0.26 41.53 3.12
CA ALA A 84 0.22 40.18 3.66
C ALA A 84 1.30 39.95 4.74
N THR A 85 0.87 39.46 5.90
CA THR A 85 1.72 38.78 6.88
C THR A 85 1.16 37.38 7.10
N GLU A 86 2.05 36.38 7.15
CA GLU A 86 1.74 34.98 7.41
C GLU A 86 0.87 34.80 8.68
N PRO A 87 0.02 33.75 8.74
CA PRO A 87 -0.81 33.50 9.92
C PRO A 87 0.08 33.15 11.11
N ASP A 88 0.15 34.06 12.07
CA ASP A 88 0.84 33.86 13.33
C ASP A 88 0.18 32.70 14.12
N THR A 89 0.98 31.67 14.41
CA THR A 89 0.58 30.49 15.18
C THR A 89 0.82 30.67 16.69
N SER A 90 1.25 31.87 17.12
CA SER A 90 1.56 32.19 18.50
C SER A 90 0.33 32.11 19.42
N ASP A 91 -0.87 32.45 18.92
CA ASP A 91 -2.08 32.65 19.72
C ASP A 91 -2.99 31.42 19.90
N MET A 92 -2.55 30.23 19.45
CA MET A 92 -3.31 29.00 19.71
C MET A 92 -3.24 28.60 21.21
N PRO A 93 -4.37 28.29 21.87
CA PRO A 93 -4.39 27.78 23.24
C PRO A 93 -3.50 26.53 23.39
N ALA A 94 -2.91 26.33 24.57
CA ALA A 94 -2.01 25.20 24.82
C ALA A 94 -2.64 23.82 24.50
N TRP A 95 -3.95 23.66 24.74
CA TRP A 95 -4.67 22.43 24.37
C TRP A 95 -4.78 22.24 22.85
N ALA A 96 -4.88 23.34 22.07
CA ALA A 96 -4.99 23.30 20.61
C ALA A 96 -3.64 22.95 19.97
N LYS A 97 -2.55 23.54 20.49
CA LYS A 97 -1.18 23.15 20.13
C LYS A 97 -0.92 21.66 20.44
N GLY A 98 -1.29 21.22 21.66
CA GLY A 98 -1.16 19.82 22.05
C GLY A 98 -1.98 18.84 21.18
N LEU A 99 -3.19 19.22 20.79
CA LEU A 99 -4.02 18.42 19.88
C LEU A 99 -3.45 18.37 18.46
N MET A 100 -2.92 19.48 17.96
CA MET A 100 -2.30 19.55 16.64
C MET A 100 -1.01 18.71 16.58
N ASP A 101 -0.19 18.76 17.62
CA ASP A 101 1.00 17.91 17.76
C ASP A 101 0.63 16.42 17.86
N ALA A 102 -0.41 16.08 18.63
CA ALA A 102 -0.90 14.71 18.72
C ALA A 102 -1.43 14.20 17.37
N ASN A 103 -2.22 15.01 16.65
CA ASN A 103 -2.71 14.68 15.31
C ASN A 103 -1.58 14.53 14.28
N ARG A 104 -0.54 15.37 14.36
CA ARG A 104 0.66 15.24 13.51
C ARG A 104 1.38 13.93 13.80
N GLN A 105 1.63 13.60 15.07
CA GLN A 105 2.27 12.34 15.45
C GLN A 105 1.43 11.11 15.04
N LEU A 106 0.11 11.17 15.16
CA LEU A 106 -0.79 10.10 14.72
C LEU A 106 -0.76 9.95 13.19
N THR A 107 -0.75 11.06 12.46
CA THR A 107 -0.63 11.05 10.99
C THR A 107 0.71 10.46 10.56
N GLU A 108 1.81 10.86 11.17
CA GLU A 108 3.15 10.31 10.89
C GLU A 108 3.22 8.80 11.16
N LYS A 109 2.69 8.34 12.30
CA LYS A 109 2.62 6.91 12.63
C LYS A 109 1.72 6.13 11.67
N LEU A 110 0.60 6.71 11.26
CA LEU A 110 -0.31 6.09 10.30
C LEU A 110 0.36 5.93 8.94
N THR A 111 0.97 6.99 8.42
CA THR A 111 1.73 6.95 7.16
C THR A 111 2.87 5.92 7.23
N ALA A 112 3.59 5.84 8.36
CA ALA A 112 4.63 4.84 8.56
C ALA A 112 4.08 3.41 8.59
N LEU A 113 2.92 3.17 9.22
CA LEU A 113 2.26 1.87 9.24
C LEU A 113 1.73 1.46 7.86
N GLU A 114 1.13 2.39 7.12
CA GLU A 114 0.67 2.17 5.75
C GLU A 114 1.85 1.83 4.83
N ALA A 115 2.93 2.60 4.89
CA ALA A 115 4.17 2.32 4.16
C ALA A 115 4.79 0.97 4.53
N GLY A 116 4.77 0.62 5.83
CA GLY A 116 5.24 -0.68 6.32
C GLY A 116 4.40 -1.85 5.80
N LYS A 117 3.07 -1.72 5.81
CA LYS A 117 2.15 -2.74 5.30
C LYS A 117 2.28 -2.92 3.79
N THR A 118 2.45 -1.84 3.05
CA THR A 118 2.72 -1.87 1.61
C THR A 118 4.02 -2.60 1.32
N THR A 119 5.11 -2.24 2.02
CA THR A 119 6.41 -2.91 1.87
C THR A 119 6.32 -4.41 2.18
N GLN A 120 5.61 -4.80 3.24
CA GLN A 120 5.43 -6.20 3.60
C GLN A 120 4.63 -6.97 2.54
N THR A 121 3.54 -6.38 2.02
CA THR A 121 2.72 -7.00 0.97
C THR A 121 3.53 -7.22 -0.31
N ARG A 122 4.32 -6.22 -0.70
CA ARG A 122 5.23 -6.28 -1.85
C ARG A 122 6.32 -7.35 -1.67
N LYS A 123 6.90 -7.46 -0.47
CA LYS A 123 7.86 -8.51 -0.13
C LYS A 123 7.24 -9.91 -0.29
N SER A 124 6.04 -10.12 0.23
CA SER A 124 5.34 -11.41 0.09
C SER A 124 5.09 -11.78 -1.38
N LEU A 125 4.68 -10.81 -2.22
CA LEU A 125 4.46 -11.07 -3.64
C LEU A 125 5.76 -11.44 -4.35
N LEU A 126 6.85 -10.73 -4.04
CA LEU A 126 8.18 -11.03 -4.59
C LEU A 126 8.69 -12.41 -4.13
N GLU A 127 8.47 -12.78 -2.87
CA GLU A 127 8.84 -14.09 -2.34
C GLU A 127 8.10 -15.25 -3.04
N GLU A 128 6.83 -15.04 -3.38
CA GLU A 128 6.01 -15.98 -4.15
C GLU A 128 6.50 -16.09 -5.61
N THR A 129 6.78 -14.98 -6.29
CA THR A 129 7.37 -14.98 -7.65
C THR A 129 8.70 -15.75 -7.67
N LEU A 130 9.50 -15.64 -6.61
CA LEU A 130 10.81 -16.28 -6.48
C LEU A 130 10.76 -17.66 -5.81
N LYS A 131 9.60 -18.30 -5.64
CA LYS A 131 9.51 -19.56 -4.87
C LYS A 131 10.35 -20.70 -5.46
N ASP A 132 10.38 -20.80 -6.79
CA ASP A 132 11.11 -21.85 -7.52
C ASP A 132 12.46 -21.36 -8.08
N ALA A 133 12.87 -20.13 -7.72
CA ALA A 133 14.09 -19.53 -8.22
C ALA A 133 15.35 -20.17 -7.62
N PRO A 134 16.49 -20.18 -8.35
CA PRO A 134 17.77 -20.57 -7.80
C PRO A 134 18.10 -19.77 -6.53
N ARG A 135 18.53 -20.46 -5.47
CA ARG A 135 18.71 -19.87 -4.13
C ARG A 135 19.59 -18.61 -4.12
N ALA A 136 20.67 -18.59 -4.89
CA ALA A 136 21.56 -17.43 -4.99
C ALA A 136 20.87 -16.22 -5.63
N PHE A 137 20.10 -16.44 -6.70
CA PHE A 137 19.30 -15.41 -7.36
C PHE A 137 18.23 -14.87 -6.40
N LYS A 138 17.44 -15.76 -5.78
CA LYS A 138 16.42 -15.39 -4.79
C LYS A 138 16.99 -14.53 -3.66
N ASN A 139 18.10 -14.96 -3.04
CA ASN A 139 18.72 -14.24 -1.94
C ASN A 139 19.21 -12.86 -2.34
N LYS A 140 19.78 -12.73 -3.55
CA LYS A 140 20.22 -11.43 -4.08
C LYS A 140 19.03 -10.50 -4.26
N VAL A 141 17.99 -10.95 -4.97
CA VAL A 141 16.80 -10.15 -5.27
C VAL A 141 16.10 -9.68 -3.98
N LEU A 142 15.91 -10.56 -3.00
CA LEU A 142 15.31 -10.18 -1.71
C LEU A 142 16.16 -9.19 -0.92
N LYS A 143 17.49 -9.35 -0.92
CA LYS A 143 18.40 -8.40 -0.25
C LYS A 143 18.40 -7.02 -0.93
N ASP A 144 18.31 -7.00 -2.26
CA ASP A 144 18.23 -5.75 -3.01
C ASP A 144 16.87 -5.06 -2.74
N PHE A 145 15.78 -5.82 -2.70
CA PHE A 145 14.44 -5.31 -2.38
C PHE A 145 14.38 -4.61 -1.00
N GLU A 146 15.09 -5.11 0.02
CA GLU A 146 15.17 -4.47 1.35
C GLU A 146 15.76 -3.05 1.32
N ARG A 147 16.45 -2.69 0.25
CA ARG A 147 17.08 -1.37 0.05
C ARG A 147 16.34 -0.54 -1.00
N MET A 148 15.30 -1.08 -1.62
CA MET A 148 14.52 -0.41 -2.66
C MET A 148 13.35 0.36 -2.05
N ASN A 149 12.98 1.45 -2.73
CA ASN A 149 11.78 2.20 -2.43
C ASN A 149 11.03 2.46 -3.73
N PHE A 150 9.75 2.11 -3.77
CA PHE A 150 8.89 2.30 -4.95
C PHE A 150 7.95 3.47 -4.71
N GLY A 151 7.98 4.46 -5.61
CA GLY A 151 7.13 5.65 -5.51
C GLY A 151 5.66 5.35 -5.77
N THR A 152 5.39 4.37 -6.62
CA THR A 152 4.04 3.95 -7.01
C THR A 152 3.88 2.43 -7.02
N ASP A 153 2.64 1.95 -7.11
CA ASP A 153 2.35 0.52 -7.31
C ASP A 153 2.74 0.04 -8.72
N ASP A 154 2.70 0.92 -9.72
CA ASP A 154 3.14 0.63 -11.08
C ASP A 154 4.65 0.39 -11.13
N ASP A 155 5.44 1.19 -10.41
CA ASP A 155 6.90 0.99 -10.31
C ASP A 155 7.23 -0.41 -9.74
N PHE A 156 6.50 -0.83 -8.71
CA PHE A 156 6.68 -2.16 -8.13
C PHE A 156 6.21 -3.27 -9.09
N THR A 157 5.10 -3.07 -9.79
CA THR A 157 4.57 -4.04 -10.76
C THR A 157 5.54 -4.24 -11.94
N ASN A 158 6.13 -3.15 -12.43
CA ASN A 158 7.16 -3.21 -13.47
C ASN A 158 8.39 -3.96 -12.97
N TYR A 159 8.89 -3.63 -11.77
CA TYR A 159 10.01 -4.35 -11.15
C TYR A 159 9.73 -5.85 -10.97
N LEU A 160 8.52 -6.22 -10.57
CA LEU A 160 8.12 -7.63 -10.41
C LEU A 160 8.11 -8.35 -11.78
N THR A 161 7.63 -7.68 -12.82
CA THR A 161 7.59 -8.18 -14.20
C THR A 161 9.00 -8.39 -14.76
N ASP A 162 9.90 -7.42 -14.55
CA ASP A 162 11.30 -7.51 -14.95
C ASP A 162 12.00 -8.66 -14.20
N THR A 163 11.78 -8.76 -12.89
CA THR A 163 12.32 -9.85 -12.06
C THR A 163 11.86 -11.22 -12.55
N GLN A 164 10.60 -11.34 -12.98
CA GLN A 164 10.05 -12.59 -13.52
C GLN A 164 10.64 -12.93 -14.90
N THR A 165 10.92 -11.91 -15.72
CA THR A 165 11.59 -12.06 -17.01
C THR A 165 13.03 -12.55 -16.81
N ASP A 166 13.78 -11.91 -15.90
CA ASP A 166 15.14 -12.30 -15.54
C ASP A 166 15.19 -13.72 -14.97
N LEU A 167 14.24 -14.07 -14.09
CA LEU A 167 14.13 -15.42 -13.55
C LEU A 167 13.94 -16.46 -14.66
N SER A 168 13.11 -16.14 -15.66
CA SER A 168 12.87 -17.02 -16.81
C SER A 168 14.15 -17.20 -17.63
N ALA A 169 14.89 -16.11 -17.89
CA ALA A 169 16.17 -16.15 -18.61
C ALA A 169 17.22 -16.98 -17.86
N VAL A 170 17.41 -16.75 -16.55
CA VAL A 170 18.34 -17.52 -15.71
C VAL A 170 17.96 -19.00 -15.70
N THR A 171 16.68 -19.31 -15.59
CA THR A 171 16.20 -20.71 -15.61
C THR A 171 16.50 -21.39 -16.94
N GLN A 172 16.29 -20.68 -18.07
CA GLN A 172 16.63 -21.18 -19.40
C GLN A 172 18.14 -21.38 -19.57
N GLU A 173 18.98 -20.45 -19.12
CA GLU A 173 20.43 -20.59 -19.18
C GLU A 173 20.91 -21.82 -18.39
N ILE A 174 20.39 -22.02 -17.18
CA ILE A 174 20.71 -23.20 -16.37
C ILE A 174 20.27 -24.48 -17.09
N ALA A 175 19.08 -24.50 -17.70
CA ALA A 175 18.60 -25.65 -18.48
C ALA A 175 19.50 -25.93 -19.69
N ASN A 176 19.92 -24.90 -20.42
CA ASN A 176 20.80 -25.01 -21.58
C ASN A 176 22.19 -25.52 -21.19
N VAL A 177 22.78 -24.98 -20.12
CA VAL A 177 24.06 -25.47 -19.57
C VAL A 177 23.93 -26.92 -19.10
N GLY A 178 22.83 -27.25 -18.41
CA GLY A 178 22.55 -28.62 -18.00
C GLY A 178 22.41 -29.58 -19.18
N LEU A 179 21.85 -29.13 -20.31
CA LEU A 179 21.76 -29.90 -21.54
C LEU A 179 23.12 -30.10 -22.19
N LEU A 180 23.97 -29.07 -22.24
CA LEU A 180 25.35 -29.17 -22.77
C LEU A 180 26.26 -30.04 -21.90
N ALA A 181 26.02 -30.08 -20.59
CA ALA A 181 26.77 -30.90 -19.65
C ALA A 181 26.33 -32.38 -19.64
N ARG A 182 25.20 -32.72 -20.28
CA ARG A 182 24.80 -34.12 -20.46
C ARG A 182 25.66 -34.77 -21.54
N PRO A 183 26.24 -35.96 -21.29
CA PRO A 183 26.91 -36.70 -22.36
C PRO A 183 25.90 -36.95 -23.47
N VAL A 184 26.27 -36.58 -24.71
CA VAL A 184 25.49 -36.93 -25.90
C VAL A 184 25.19 -38.44 -25.83
N PRO A 185 23.92 -38.85 -26.00
CA PRO A 185 23.61 -40.26 -26.05
C PRO A 185 24.46 -40.88 -27.16
N ILE A 186 25.19 -41.94 -26.82
CA ILE A 186 25.85 -42.80 -27.80
C ILE A 186 24.72 -43.50 -28.57
N ALA A 187 24.14 -42.79 -29.53
CA ALA A 187 23.25 -43.36 -30.51
C ALA A 187 24.13 -44.18 -31.46
N GLY A 188 24.09 -45.50 -31.27
CA GLY A 188 24.35 -46.52 -32.29
C GLY A 188 25.62 -46.34 -33.13
N SER A 189 26.57 -47.25 -32.90
CA SER A 189 27.46 -47.74 -33.97
C SER A 189 26.71 -47.80 -35.32
N GLY A 190 27.16 -47.02 -36.31
CA GLY A 190 26.78 -47.17 -37.72
C GLY A 190 25.95 -46.04 -38.33
N GLY A 191 26.58 -44.92 -38.66
CA GLY A 191 25.95 -43.92 -39.53
C GLY A 191 26.88 -42.74 -39.79
N LYS A 192 27.45 -42.69 -40.98
CA LYS A 192 28.42 -41.68 -41.43
C LYS A 192 27.98 -40.26 -41.05
N THR A 193 28.87 -39.53 -40.39
CA THR A 193 28.89 -38.07 -40.34
C THR A 193 28.76 -37.54 -41.76
N LYS A 194 27.62 -36.94 -42.08
CA LYS A 194 27.47 -36.16 -43.30
C LYS A 194 28.08 -34.79 -42.99
N GLU A 195 29.32 -34.60 -43.41
CA GLU A 195 29.91 -33.26 -43.46
C GLU A 195 28.98 -32.37 -44.30
N PRO A 196 28.67 -31.14 -43.85
CA PRO A 196 27.86 -30.21 -44.63
C PRO A 196 28.53 -29.95 -45.96
N SER A 197 27.75 -29.96 -47.04
CA SER A 197 28.28 -29.72 -48.37
C SER A 197 28.75 -28.27 -48.49
N LYS A 198 29.78 -27.99 -49.30
CA LYS A 198 30.29 -26.62 -49.53
C LYS A 198 29.20 -25.61 -49.89
N ALA A 199 28.12 -26.05 -50.54
CA ALA A 199 26.97 -25.21 -50.88
C ALA A 199 26.19 -24.70 -49.65
N GLU A 200 26.14 -25.47 -48.56
CA GLU A 200 25.45 -25.07 -47.32
C GLU A 200 26.29 -24.08 -46.49
N LEU A 201 27.63 -24.15 -46.59
CA LEU A 201 28.53 -23.18 -45.96
C LEU A 201 28.53 -21.83 -46.69
N ASP A 202 28.50 -21.82 -48.03
CA ASP A 202 28.46 -20.57 -48.82
C ASP A 202 27.14 -19.81 -48.65
N SER A 203 26.01 -20.50 -48.44
CA SER A 203 24.73 -19.83 -48.16
C SER A 203 24.69 -19.13 -46.80
N VAL A 204 25.46 -19.61 -45.82
CA VAL A 204 25.56 -18.98 -44.49
C VAL A 204 26.53 -17.79 -44.53
N MET A 205 27.61 -17.87 -45.30
CA MET A 205 28.59 -16.78 -45.45
C MET A 205 28.12 -15.67 -46.39
N GLY A 206 27.28 -15.97 -47.38
CA GLY A 206 26.72 -14.99 -48.32
C GLY A 206 25.65 -14.06 -47.71
N ASN A 207 25.09 -14.40 -46.55
CA ASN A 207 24.12 -13.55 -45.83
C ASN A 207 24.78 -12.65 -44.76
N ILE A 208 26.12 -12.65 -44.66
CA ILE A 208 26.90 -11.87 -43.68
C ILE A 208 27.83 -10.83 -44.35
N MET A 209 27.78 -10.69 -45.68
CA MET A 209 28.32 -9.51 -46.40
C MET A 209 27.19 -8.71 -47.03
#